data_AF-A0A944QT27-F1
#
_entry.id   AF-A0A944QT27-F1
#
_cell.length_a   1.000
_cell.length_b   1.000
_cell.length_c   1.000
_cell.angle_alpha   90.00
_cell.angle_beta   90.00
_cell.angle_gamma   90.00
#
_symmetry.space_group_name_H-M   'P 1'
#
loop_
_entity.id
_entity.type
_entity.pdbx_description
1 polymer ?
#
loop_
_entity_poly.entity_id
_entity_poly.type
_entity_poly.pdbx_seq_one_letter_code
_entity_poly.pdbx_strand_id
1 'polypeptide(L)'
;MTSSTRQFRAQAIPTVIMVILAPLFCGLGLWQLDRAEQKRSQGSALEMRRKQPQLSLNGPLPDAEQLLFRKVKAEGRYLNQSSVLIENRKHQGKTGYHLVTPLQLLENAGVVLINRGWIAHDQLDRALLEAEIEETVRIEGEVRIPRPPAIELQQVGAEPSAEPPRWPFLTLDRFSDWSDLEILPVVVLQSPQDRHGFVRQWPHPRVSDLMHIGYAVQWFAFALITLLVWLRLSLHKPKEKEQGVNR
;
A
#
# COMPACT_ATOMS: atom_id res chain seq x y z
N MET A 1 -8.28 64.61 -4.84
CA MET A 1 -7.93 63.18 -4.71
C MET A 1 -6.42 63.04 -4.80
N THR A 2 -5.71 63.04 -3.68
CA THR A 2 -4.24 62.91 -3.65
C THR A 2 -3.86 61.44 -3.78
N SER A 3 -3.38 61.05 -4.95
CA SER A 3 -2.82 59.73 -5.22
C SER A 3 -1.52 59.57 -4.42
N SER A 4 -1.59 58.94 -3.25
CA SER A 4 -0.43 58.52 -2.46
C SER A 4 0.37 57.48 -3.22
N THR A 5 1.38 57.90 -3.97
CA THR A 5 2.29 56.99 -4.69
C THR A 5 3.17 56.24 -3.69
N ARG A 6 3.00 54.91 -3.58
CA ARG A 6 3.90 54.07 -2.77
C ARG A 6 5.29 54.06 -3.38
N GLN A 7 6.34 54.21 -2.56
CA GLN A 7 7.74 54.12 -3.00
C GLN A 7 8.26 52.70 -2.79
N PHE A 8 8.88 52.12 -3.82
CA PHE A 8 9.51 50.81 -3.76
C PHE A 8 10.97 50.96 -3.29
N ARG A 9 11.34 50.29 -2.19
CA ARG A 9 12.71 50.18 -1.69
C ARG A 9 12.97 48.75 -1.24
N ALA A 10 13.68 47.99 -2.07
CA ALA A 10 14.11 46.63 -1.73
C ALA A 10 15.13 46.68 -0.59
N GLN A 11 14.74 46.25 0.60
CA GLN A 11 15.63 46.14 1.76
C GLN A 11 16.54 44.92 1.59
N ALA A 12 17.83 45.04 1.91
CA ALA A 12 18.80 43.97 1.67
C ALA A 12 18.44 42.65 2.37
N ILE A 13 18.09 42.69 3.66
CA ILE A 13 17.80 41.48 4.46
C ILE A 13 16.56 40.74 3.94
N PRO A 14 15.37 41.36 3.80
CA PRO A 14 14.20 40.69 3.22
C PRO A 14 14.45 40.17 1.80
N THR A 15 15.25 40.87 1.00
CA THR A 15 15.58 40.46 -0.37
C THR A 15 16.45 39.20 -0.38
N VAL A 16 17.48 39.13 0.47
CA VAL A 16 18.31 37.92 0.61
C VAL A 16 17.47 36.73 1.07
N ILE A 17 16.60 36.92 2.08
CA ILE A 17 15.70 35.88 2.57
C ILE A 17 14.78 35.38 1.45
N MET A 18 14.17 36.29 0.69
CA MET A 18 13.31 35.94 -0.44
C MET A 18 14.06 35.16 -1.53
N VAL A 19 15.26 35.61 -1.90
CA VAL A 19 16.10 34.97 -2.95
C VAL A 19 16.55 33.58 -2.55
N ILE A 20 16.68 33.28 -1.25
CA ILE A 20 17.06 31.94 -0.77
C ILE A 20 15.82 31.05 -0.59
N LEU A 21 14.81 31.52 0.12
CA LEU A 21 13.68 30.70 0.53
C LEU A 21 12.72 30.39 -0.62
N ALA A 22 12.48 31.35 -1.53
CA ALA A 22 11.53 31.11 -2.63
C ALA A 22 12.01 29.99 -3.58
N PRO A 23 13.28 29.97 -4.07
CA PRO A 23 13.77 28.84 -4.86
C PRO A 23 13.80 27.52 -4.09
N LEU A 24 14.15 27.55 -2.81
CA LEU A 24 14.15 26.35 -1.96
C LEU A 24 12.74 25.73 -1.88
N PHE A 25 11.72 26.54 -1.58
CA PHE A 25 10.35 26.07 -1.50
C PHE A 25 9.82 25.60 -2.86
N CYS A 26 10.13 26.30 -3.95
CA CYS A 26 9.81 25.83 -5.30
C CYS A 26 10.47 24.47 -5.61
N GLY A 27 11.74 24.30 -5.25
CA GLY A 27 12.47 23.04 -5.42
C GLY A 27 11.84 21.88 -4.62
N LEU A 28 11.46 22.12 -3.36
CA LEU A 28 10.75 21.14 -2.54
C LEU A 28 9.37 20.80 -3.11
N GLY A 29 8.65 21.78 -3.64
CA GLY A 29 7.37 21.57 -4.33
C GLY A 29 7.52 20.68 -5.56
N LEU A 30 8.52 20.94 -6.41
CA LEU A 30 8.82 20.12 -7.58
C LEU A 30 9.23 18.69 -7.20
N TRP A 31 10.06 18.54 -6.17
CA TRP A 31 10.45 17.22 -5.66
C TRP A 31 9.25 16.40 -5.17
N GLN A 32 8.29 17.04 -4.49
CA GLN A 32 7.05 16.37 -4.07
C GLN A 32 6.19 15.95 -5.27
N LEU A 33 6.11 16.77 -6.33
CA LEU A 33 5.40 16.40 -7.56
C LEU A 33 6.06 15.21 -8.26
N ASP A 34 7.39 15.19 -8.35
CA ASP A 34 8.14 14.05 -8.90
C ASP A 34 7.87 12.77 -8.10
N ARG A 35 7.86 12.86 -6.76
CA ARG A 35 7.48 11.72 -5.90
C ARG A 35 6.04 11.28 -6.10
N ALA A 36 5.11 12.20 -6.32
CA ALA A 36 3.73 11.87 -6.64
C ALA A 36 3.64 11.09 -7.97
N GLU A 37 4.36 11.51 -9.00
CA GLU A 37 4.35 10.86 -10.31
C GLU A 37 5.01 9.48 -10.29
N GLN A 38 6.11 9.32 -9.55
CA GLN A 38 6.74 8.01 -9.32
C GLN A 38 5.76 7.03 -8.65
N LYS A 39 4.99 7.49 -7.66
CA LYS A 39 3.93 6.69 -7.04
C LYS A 39 2.82 6.37 -8.04
N ARG A 40 2.37 7.37 -8.80
CA ARG A 40 1.30 7.20 -9.80
C ARG A 40 1.65 6.17 -10.88
N SER A 41 2.87 6.22 -11.42
CA SER A 41 3.34 5.28 -12.45
C SER A 41 3.46 3.84 -11.92
N GLN A 42 3.87 3.65 -10.67
CA GLN A 42 3.82 2.33 -10.02
C GLN A 42 2.38 1.82 -9.85
N GLY A 43 1.45 2.71 -9.48
CA GLY A 43 0.03 2.40 -9.37
C GLY A 43 -0.63 2.05 -10.70
N SER A 44 -0.27 2.74 -11.79
CA SER A 44 -0.86 2.49 -13.11
C SER A 44 -0.43 1.13 -13.68
N ALA A 45 0.84 0.74 -13.52
CA ALA A 45 1.32 -0.57 -13.92
C ALA A 45 0.59 -1.71 -13.18
N LEU A 46 0.32 -1.51 -11.89
CA LEU A 46 -0.47 -2.42 -11.07
C LEU A 46 -1.93 -2.53 -11.57
N GLU A 47 -2.58 -1.39 -11.82
CA GLU A 47 -3.95 -1.35 -12.35
C GLU A 47 -4.06 -2.02 -13.72
N MET A 48 -3.06 -1.86 -14.60
CA MET A 48 -3.03 -2.55 -15.89
C MET A 48 -3.00 -4.07 -15.71
N ARG A 49 -2.19 -4.61 -14.78
CA ARG A 49 -2.15 -6.05 -14.49
C ARG A 49 -3.49 -6.57 -13.96
N ARG A 50 -4.16 -5.81 -13.09
CA ARG A 50 -5.49 -6.16 -12.56
C ARG A 50 -6.59 -6.23 -13.63
N LYS A 51 -6.41 -5.48 -14.73
CA LYS A 51 -7.35 -5.41 -15.87
C LYS A 51 -7.08 -6.47 -16.95
N GLN A 52 -5.95 -7.19 -16.87
CA GLN A 52 -5.68 -8.27 -17.81
C GLN A 52 -6.71 -9.40 -17.67
N PRO A 53 -6.94 -10.18 -18.74
CA PRO A 53 -7.75 -11.39 -18.67
C PRO A 53 -7.23 -12.34 -17.58
N GLN A 54 -8.17 -13.00 -16.92
CA GLN A 54 -7.88 -13.97 -15.87
C GLN A 54 -7.02 -15.12 -16.43
N LEU A 55 -5.90 -15.40 -15.75
CA LEU A 55 -4.99 -16.48 -16.13
C LEU A 55 -5.37 -17.78 -15.42
N SER A 56 -5.26 -18.92 -16.11
CA SER A 56 -5.41 -20.24 -15.47
C SER A 56 -4.10 -20.67 -14.81
N LEU A 57 -4.15 -21.10 -13.54
CA LEU A 57 -2.99 -21.65 -12.85
C LEU A 57 -2.69 -23.11 -13.22
N ASN A 58 -3.66 -23.82 -13.80
CA ASN A 58 -3.49 -25.19 -14.27
C ASN A 58 -2.69 -25.31 -15.58
N GLY A 59 -2.36 -24.18 -16.23
CA GLY A 59 -1.64 -24.14 -17.50
C GLY A 59 -0.20 -23.61 -17.36
N PRO A 60 0.47 -23.33 -18.49
CA PRO A 60 1.79 -22.73 -18.49
C PRO A 60 1.81 -21.38 -17.76
N LEU A 61 2.73 -21.23 -16.83
CA LEU A 61 2.84 -20.03 -15.99
C LEU A 61 4.00 -19.14 -16.43
N PRO A 62 3.80 -17.81 -16.49
CA PRO A 62 4.91 -16.87 -16.55
C PRO A 62 5.62 -16.81 -15.19
N ASP A 63 6.72 -16.06 -15.14
CA ASP A 63 7.45 -15.81 -13.90
C ASP A 63 6.57 -15.18 -12.79
N ALA A 64 6.90 -15.46 -11.53
CA ALA A 64 6.12 -15.07 -10.35
C ALA A 64 5.89 -13.56 -10.27
N GLU A 65 6.91 -12.76 -10.60
CA GLU A 65 6.82 -11.29 -10.59
C GLU A 65 5.86 -10.75 -11.67
N GLN A 66 5.63 -11.49 -12.75
CA GLN A 66 4.64 -11.15 -13.77
C GLN A 66 3.22 -11.52 -13.34
N LEU A 67 3.07 -12.52 -12.46
CA LEU A 67 1.79 -12.90 -11.87
C LEU A 67 1.34 -11.95 -10.77
N LEU A 68 2.26 -11.22 -10.15
CA LEU A 68 1.94 -10.33 -9.02
C LEU A 68 0.78 -9.37 -9.36
N PHE A 69 -0.28 -9.44 -8.55
CA PHE A 69 -1.56 -8.71 -8.65
C PHE A 69 -2.46 -9.06 -9.85
N ARG A 70 -2.12 -10.11 -10.60
CA ARG A 70 -2.96 -10.60 -11.69
C ARG A 70 -4.14 -11.39 -11.14
N LYS A 71 -5.28 -11.28 -11.82
CA LYS A 71 -6.44 -12.14 -11.56
C LYS A 71 -6.18 -13.53 -12.12
N VAL A 72 -6.44 -14.55 -11.31
CA VAL A 72 -6.22 -15.95 -11.69
C VAL A 72 -7.42 -16.82 -11.38
N LYS A 73 -7.51 -17.94 -12.08
CA LYS A 73 -8.38 -19.08 -11.76
C LYS A 73 -7.52 -20.32 -11.51
N ALA A 74 -7.94 -21.16 -10.60
CA ALA A 74 -7.31 -22.42 -10.27
C ALA A 74 -8.39 -23.48 -10.06
N GLU A 75 -8.17 -24.67 -10.57
CA GLU A 75 -9.03 -25.83 -10.36
C GLU A 75 -8.21 -26.95 -9.70
N GLY A 76 -8.72 -27.52 -8.61
CA GLY A 76 -7.94 -28.45 -7.80
C GLY A 76 -8.66 -28.96 -6.57
N ARG A 77 -7.94 -29.71 -5.73
CA ARG A 77 -8.42 -30.21 -4.44
C ARG A 77 -7.63 -29.59 -3.30
N TYR A 78 -8.32 -29.17 -2.24
CA TYR A 78 -7.64 -28.65 -1.06
C TYR A 78 -6.91 -29.74 -0.29
N LEU A 79 -5.69 -29.46 0.13
CA LEU A 79 -4.93 -30.28 1.07
C LEU A 79 -5.19 -29.77 2.48
N ASN A 80 -6.40 -30.04 2.99
CA ASN A 80 -6.90 -29.45 4.26
C ASN A 80 -5.97 -29.71 5.45
N GLN A 81 -5.32 -30.88 5.49
CA GLN A 81 -4.36 -31.28 6.53
C GLN A 81 -3.10 -30.41 6.59
N SER A 82 -2.76 -29.75 5.49
CA SER A 82 -1.60 -28.85 5.39
C SER A 82 -2.02 -27.38 5.51
N SER A 83 -3.17 -27.10 6.13
CA SER A 83 -3.61 -25.73 6.38
C SER A 83 -2.80 -25.07 7.50
N VAL A 84 -2.62 -23.76 7.42
CA VAL A 84 -1.97 -22.95 8.45
C VAL A 84 -2.80 -21.69 8.75
N LEU A 85 -2.77 -21.24 10.00
CA LEU A 85 -3.43 -20.01 10.43
C LEU A 85 -2.41 -18.89 10.56
N ILE A 86 -2.67 -17.77 9.89
CA ILE A 86 -1.87 -16.57 10.07
C ILE A 86 -2.53 -15.69 11.12
N GLU A 87 -1.90 -15.56 12.28
CA GLU A 87 -2.49 -14.92 13.46
C GLU A 87 -2.41 -13.38 13.44
N ASN A 88 -3.02 -12.76 14.46
CA ASN A 88 -3.00 -11.32 14.70
C ASN A 88 -3.53 -10.49 13.53
N ARG A 89 -4.46 -11.06 12.75
CA ARG A 89 -5.13 -10.36 11.65
C ARG A 89 -6.33 -9.62 12.22
N LYS A 90 -6.35 -8.29 12.05
CA LYS A 90 -7.45 -7.45 12.52
C LYS A 90 -8.45 -7.18 11.39
N HIS A 91 -9.71 -7.39 11.69
CA HIS A 91 -10.83 -7.01 10.83
C HIS A 91 -11.90 -6.30 11.66
N GLN A 92 -12.25 -5.06 11.28
CA GLN A 92 -13.27 -4.24 11.98
C GLN A 92 -13.09 -4.20 13.52
N GLY A 93 -11.85 -4.03 13.99
CA GLY A 93 -11.54 -3.96 15.42
C GLY A 93 -11.47 -5.30 16.15
N LYS A 94 -11.82 -6.42 15.50
CA LYS A 94 -11.67 -7.77 16.04
C LYS A 94 -10.37 -8.42 15.56
N THR A 95 -9.71 -9.15 16.45
CA THR A 95 -8.53 -9.96 16.11
C THR A 95 -8.98 -11.36 15.71
N GLY A 96 -8.30 -11.93 14.72
CA GLY A 96 -8.58 -13.24 14.18
C GLY A 96 -7.43 -13.75 13.33
N TYR A 97 -7.76 -14.67 12.43
CA TYR A 97 -6.79 -15.44 11.65
C TYR A 97 -7.07 -15.32 10.16
N HIS A 98 -6.03 -15.42 9.33
CA HIS A 98 -6.24 -15.82 7.94
C HIS A 98 -5.98 -17.32 7.80
N LEU A 99 -6.89 -18.04 7.15
CA LEU A 99 -6.66 -19.45 6.81
C LEU A 99 -5.96 -19.55 5.47
N VAL A 100 -4.81 -20.22 5.44
CA VAL A 100 -4.07 -20.53 4.22
C VAL A 100 -4.09 -22.04 4.04
N THR A 101 -4.64 -22.49 2.92
CA THR A 101 -4.77 -23.92 2.58
C THR A 101 -4.13 -24.17 1.22
N PRO A 102 -3.24 -25.16 1.08
CA PRO A 102 -2.72 -25.55 -0.22
C PRO A 102 -3.81 -26.15 -1.10
N LEU A 103 -3.73 -25.87 -2.39
CA LEU A 103 -4.59 -26.44 -3.42
C LEU A 103 -3.70 -27.24 -4.36
N GLN A 104 -3.89 -28.55 -4.38
CA GLN A 104 -3.31 -29.42 -5.39
C GLN A 104 -4.03 -29.16 -6.71
N LEU A 105 -3.33 -28.57 -7.69
CA LEU A 105 -3.89 -28.25 -8.99
C LEU A 105 -4.13 -29.54 -9.77
N LEU A 106 -5.20 -29.55 -10.56
CA LEU A 106 -5.45 -30.59 -11.56
C LEU A 106 -4.32 -30.64 -12.61
N GLU A 107 -4.26 -31.75 -13.35
CA GLU A 107 -3.29 -31.98 -14.43
C GLU A 107 -1.82 -31.96 -13.96
N ASN A 108 -1.58 -32.23 -12.67
CA ASN A 108 -0.26 -32.18 -12.03
C ASN A 108 0.45 -30.83 -12.21
N ALA A 109 -0.31 -29.73 -12.29
CA ALA A 109 0.22 -28.37 -12.44
C ALA A 109 0.87 -27.80 -11.15
N GLY A 110 1.19 -28.65 -10.17
CA GLY A 110 1.80 -28.28 -8.89
C GLY A 110 0.79 -27.92 -7.80
N VAL A 111 1.30 -27.35 -6.70
CA VAL A 111 0.52 -26.94 -5.53
C VAL A 111 0.58 -25.43 -5.39
N VAL A 112 -0.57 -24.77 -5.17
CA VAL A 112 -0.61 -23.32 -4.90
C VAL A 112 -1.22 -23.04 -3.55
N LEU A 113 -0.68 -22.06 -2.83
CA LEU A 113 -1.27 -21.62 -1.57
C LEU A 113 -2.47 -20.70 -1.81
N ILE A 114 -3.61 -21.03 -1.20
CA ILE A 114 -4.82 -20.19 -1.24
C ILE A 114 -5.03 -19.56 0.13
N ASN A 115 -4.99 -18.23 0.19
CA ASN A 115 -5.49 -17.51 1.36
C ASN A 115 -7.01 -17.39 1.26
N ARG A 116 -7.71 -18.15 2.10
CA ARG A 116 -9.16 -18.31 2.06
C ARG A 116 -9.92 -17.13 2.65
N GLY A 117 -9.26 -16.32 3.48
CA GLY A 117 -9.83 -15.14 4.09
C GLY A 117 -9.68 -15.12 5.60
N TRP A 118 -10.25 -14.09 6.20
CA TRP A 118 -10.21 -13.83 7.63
C TRP A 118 -11.34 -14.54 8.39
N ILE A 119 -11.00 -15.02 9.59
CA ILE A 119 -11.87 -15.73 10.52
C ILE A 119 -11.72 -15.09 11.90
N ALA A 120 -12.83 -14.81 12.58
CA ALA A 120 -12.81 -14.34 13.96
C ALA A 120 -12.38 -15.46 14.92
N HIS A 121 -11.71 -15.11 16.02
CA HIS A 121 -11.22 -16.13 16.97
C HIS A 121 -12.35 -16.99 17.56
N ASP A 122 -13.52 -16.41 17.80
CA ASP A 122 -14.72 -17.07 18.32
C ASP A 122 -15.45 -17.94 17.28
N GLN A 123 -15.04 -17.90 16.01
CA GLN A 123 -15.65 -18.64 14.91
C GLN A 123 -14.72 -19.70 14.30
N LEU A 124 -13.53 -19.89 14.88
CA LEU A 124 -12.47 -20.72 14.29
C LEU A 124 -12.94 -22.16 14.02
N ASP A 125 -13.46 -22.85 15.04
CA ASP A 125 -13.80 -24.28 14.92
C ASP A 125 -14.87 -24.52 13.85
N ARG A 126 -15.90 -23.67 13.82
CA ARG A 126 -16.95 -23.74 12.79
C ARG A 126 -16.37 -23.50 11.40
N ALA A 127 -15.53 -22.48 11.25
CA ALA A 127 -14.95 -22.12 9.96
C ALA A 127 -13.98 -23.20 9.44
N LEU A 128 -13.28 -23.92 10.33
CA LEU A 128 -12.43 -25.05 9.96
C LEU A 128 -13.27 -26.24 9.45
N LEU A 129 -14.38 -26.56 10.11
CA LEU A 129 -15.32 -27.58 9.64
C LEU A 129 -15.94 -27.20 8.27
N GLU A 130 -16.32 -25.94 8.08
CA GLU A 130 -16.81 -25.44 6.79
C GLU A 130 -15.71 -25.37 5.71
N ALA A 131 -14.44 -25.36 6.12
CA ALA A 131 -13.30 -25.36 5.23
C ALA A 131 -12.96 -26.75 4.66
N GLU A 132 -13.35 -27.83 5.34
CA GLU A 132 -13.09 -29.20 4.91
C GLU A 132 -13.90 -29.54 3.64
N ILE A 133 -13.29 -29.23 2.49
CA ILE A 133 -13.85 -29.54 1.17
C ILE A 133 -12.96 -30.61 0.55
N GLU A 134 -13.53 -31.80 0.33
CA GLU A 134 -12.84 -32.94 -0.29
C GLU A 134 -13.01 -33.00 -1.81
N GLU A 135 -14.00 -32.26 -2.34
CA GLU A 135 -14.29 -32.22 -3.77
C GLU A 135 -13.34 -31.30 -4.53
N THR A 136 -13.34 -31.45 -5.86
CA THR A 136 -12.64 -30.53 -6.74
C THR A 136 -13.34 -29.18 -6.75
N VAL A 137 -12.59 -28.12 -6.48
CA VAL A 137 -13.08 -26.75 -6.42
C VAL A 137 -12.47 -25.91 -7.53
N ARG A 138 -13.24 -24.90 -7.96
CA ARG A 138 -12.75 -23.82 -8.81
C ARG A 138 -12.61 -22.56 -7.99
N ILE A 139 -11.39 -22.06 -7.89
CA ILE A 139 -11.02 -20.88 -7.11
C ILE A 139 -10.66 -19.75 -8.05
N GLU A 140 -11.19 -18.57 -7.76
CA GLU A 140 -10.80 -17.32 -8.42
C GLU A 140 -10.17 -16.40 -7.38
N GLY A 141 -9.18 -15.61 -7.79
CA GLY A 141 -8.49 -14.73 -6.85
C GLY A 141 -7.45 -13.83 -7.48
N GLU A 142 -6.70 -13.14 -6.63
CA GLU A 142 -5.59 -12.27 -7.00
C GLU A 142 -4.27 -12.82 -6.47
N VAL A 143 -3.25 -12.88 -7.31
CA VAL A 143 -1.91 -13.35 -6.90
C VAL A 143 -1.19 -12.31 -6.04
N ARG A 144 -0.55 -12.79 -4.97
CA ARG A 144 0.42 -12.08 -4.14
C ARG A 144 1.66 -12.91 -3.93
N ILE A 145 2.77 -12.23 -3.68
CA ILE A 145 4.00 -12.84 -3.18
C ILE A 145 4.14 -12.39 -1.73
N PRO A 146 4.10 -13.31 -0.75
CA PRO A 146 4.27 -12.95 0.65
C PRO A 146 5.70 -12.46 0.85
N ARG A 147 5.86 -11.37 1.60
CA ARG A 147 7.18 -10.83 1.96
C ARG A 147 7.33 -10.86 3.47
N PRO A 148 8.49 -11.26 3.99
CA PRO A 148 8.76 -11.18 5.42
C PRO A 148 8.67 -9.71 5.89
N PRO A 149 8.30 -9.46 7.15
CA PRO A 149 8.31 -8.11 7.70
C PRO A 149 9.75 -7.55 7.72
N ALA A 150 9.88 -6.24 7.54
CA ALA A 150 11.19 -5.56 7.54
C ALA A 150 11.91 -5.64 8.91
N ILE A 151 11.16 -5.89 9.98
CA ILE A 151 11.68 -6.11 11.34
C ILE A 151 10.90 -7.27 11.94
N GLU A 152 11.59 -8.36 12.26
CA GLU A 152 11.06 -9.48 13.04
C GLU A 152 11.25 -9.17 14.52
N LEU A 153 10.22 -8.61 15.17
CA LEU A 153 10.24 -8.30 16.60
C LEU A 153 9.94 -9.52 17.49
N GLN A 154 9.54 -10.65 16.90
CA GLN A 154 9.15 -11.86 17.60
C GLN A 154 10.02 -13.01 17.11
N GLN A 155 10.70 -13.70 18.02
CA GLN A 155 11.32 -14.99 17.70
C GLN A 155 10.21 -15.93 17.24
N VAL A 156 10.35 -16.42 16.00
CA VAL A 156 9.37 -17.25 15.31
C VAL A 156 9.41 -18.67 15.89
N GLY A 157 8.96 -18.84 17.12
CA GLY A 157 8.49 -20.13 17.61
C GLY A 157 7.03 -20.24 17.19
N ALA A 158 6.71 -21.10 16.21
CA ALA A 158 5.35 -21.61 16.13
C ALA A 158 4.99 -22.16 17.52
N GLU A 159 3.75 -22.03 17.99
CA GLU A 159 3.30 -22.95 19.02
C GLU A 159 2.97 -24.28 18.31
N PRO A 160 3.85 -25.30 18.35
CA PRO A 160 3.64 -26.54 17.61
C PRO A 160 2.44 -27.37 18.11
N SER A 161 1.79 -26.95 19.21
CA SER A 161 0.67 -27.67 19.81
C SER A 161 -0.70 -27.34 19.21
N ALA A 162 -0.81 -26.28 18.40
CA ALA A 162 -2.07 -25.92 17.76
C ALA A 162 -2.21 -26.65 16.42
N GLU A 163 -3.34 -27.32 16.21
CA GLU A 163 -3.74 -27.88 14.92
C GLU A 163 -4.95 -27.09 14.39
N PRO A 164 -4.85 -26.44 13.20
CA PRO A 164 -3.64 -26.20 12.40
C PRO A 164 -2.64 -25.22 13.05
N PRO A 165 -1.36 -25.25 12.66
CA PRO A 165 -0.32 -24.41 13.26
C PRO A 165 -0.58 -22.92 13.01
N ARG A 166 -0.16 -22.10 13.98
CA ARG A 166 -0.38 -20.65 14.00
C ARG A 166 0.93 -19.93 13.76
N TRP A 167 0.97 -19.11 12.70
CA TRP A 167 2.16 -18.37 12.30
C TRP A 167 1.91 -16.85 12.31
N PRO A 168 2.86 -16.04 12.79
CA PRO A 168 2.72 -14.58 12.76
C PRO A 168 2.69 -14.02 11.33
N PHE A 169 3.42 -14.66 10.42
CA PHE A 169 3.47 -14.32 9.00
C PHE A 169 3.76 -15.56 8.16
N LEU A 170 3.37 -15.48 6.88
CA LEU A 170 3.60 -16.51 5.88
C LEU A 170 4.88 -16.17 5.09
N THR A 171 5.78 -17.13 4.94
CA THR A 171 6.81 -17.14 3.90
C THR A 171 6.69 -18.45 3.14
N LEU A 172 7.03 -18.43 1.85
CA LEU A 172 6.91 -19.61 0.98
C LEU A 172 7.91 -20.69 1.40
N ASP A 173 9.16 -20.30 1.67
CA ASP A 173 10.23 -21.22 2.10
C ASP A 173 9.84 -21.96 3.38
N ARG A 174 9.40 -21.22 4.41
CA ARG A 174 8.93 -21.83 5.67
C ARG A 174 7.77 -22.79 5.44
N PHE A 175 6.86 -22.46 4.53
CA PHE A 175 5.74 -23.33 4.22
C PHE A 175 6.19 -24.61 3.56
N SER A 176 7.05 -24.51 2.54
CA SER A 176 7.62 -25.66 1.84
C SER A 176 8.38 -26.56 2.81
N ASP A 177 9.26 -25.99 3.66
CA ASP A 177 10.05 -26.72 4.65
C ASP A 177 9.18 -27.46 5.69
N TRP A 178 8.09 -26.84 6.15
CA TRP A 178 7.20 -27.45 7.15
C TRP A 178 6.29 -28.54 6.55
N SER A 179 5.79 -28.33 5.33
CA SER A 179 4.81 -29.22 4.70
C SER A 179 5.42 -30.30 3.82
N ASP A 180 6.70 -30.18 3.46
CA ASP A 180 7.39 -31.01 2.47
C ASP A 180 6.72 -30.97 1.08
N LEU A 181 6.01 -29.88 0.78
CA LEU A 181 5.33 -29.66 -0.50
C LEU A 181 6.15 -28.74 -1.41
N GLU A 182 6.28 -29.15 -2.67
CA GLU A 182 6.74 -28.26 -3.74
C GLU A 182 5.58 -27.35 -4.17
N ILE A 183 5.66 -26.08 -3.74
CA ILE A 183 4.63 -25.08 -3.97
C ILE A 183 5.06 -24.09 -5.05
N LEU A 184 4.08 -23.58 -5.81
CA LEU A 184 4.29 -22.45 -6.69
C LEU A 184 4.79 -21.23 -5.89
N PRO A 185 5.65 -20.38 -6.47
CA PRO A 185 6.26 -19.24 -5.80
C PRO A 185 5.28 -18.06 -5.59
N VAL A 186 4.00 -18.33 -5.35
CA VAL A 186 2.91 -17.36 -5.24
C VAL A 186 1.83 -17.83 -4.27
N VAL A 187 1.07 -16.87 -3.75
CA VAL A 187 -0.15 -17.10 -2.95
C VAL A 187 -1.33 -16.47 -3.68
N VAL A 188 -2.47 -17.14 -3.72
CA VAL A 188 -3.71 -16.59 -4.27
C VAL A 188 -4.58 -16.09 -3.13
N LEU A 189 -4.94 -14.81 -3.17
CA LEU A 189 -5.98 -14.24 -2.31
C LEU A 189 -7.34 -14.55 -2.91
N GLN A 190 -8.13 -15.41 -2.24
CA GLN A 190 -9.42 -15.87 -2.76
C GLN A 190 -10.40 -14.71 -2.97
N SER A 191 -11.20 -14.79 -4.03
CA SER A 191 -12.09 -13.72 -4.44
C SER A 191 -13.18 -13.41 -3.41
N PRO A 192 -13.55 -12.13 -3.19
CA PRO A 192 -14.65 -11.75 -2.30
C PRO A 192 -16.03 -12.23 -2.74
N GLN A 193 -16.22 -12.66 -4.00
CA GLN A 193 -17.53 -13.13 -4.49
C GLN A 193 -17.89 -14.54 -4.02
N ASP A 194 -16.89 -15.31 -3.59
CA ASP A 194 -17.10 -16.60 -2.98
C ASP A 194 -17.72 -16.37 -1.57
N ARG A 195 -18.71 -17.18 -1.16
CA ARG A 195 -19.57 -16.91 0.02
C ARG A 195 -19.35 -17.84 1.21
N HIS A 196 -18.33 -18.70 1.18
CA HIS A 196 -18.12 -19.71 2.23
C HIS A 196 -17.50 -19.16 3.52
N GLY A 197 -18.24 -18.46 4.38
CA GLY A 197 -17.87 -18.23 5.80
C GLY A 197 -16.67 -17.31 6.10
N PHE A 198 -15.81 -17.00 5.12
CA PHE A 198 -14.60 -16.20 5.29
C PHE A 198 -14.79 -14.74 4.90
N VAL A 199 -14.17 -13.84 5.66
CA VAL A 199 -14.11 -12.42 5.29
C VAL A 199 -12.94 -12.18 4.34
N ARG A 200 -13.23 -11.82 3.09
CA ARG A 200 -12.24 -11.64 2.02
C ARG A 200 -12.08 -10.17 1.64
N GLN A 201 -11.78 -9.33 2.62
CA GLN A 201 -11.50 -7.91 2.39
C GLN A 201 -10.00 -7.66 2.39
N TRP A 202 -9.39 -7.85 1.23
CA TRP A 202 -7.94 -7.72 1.09
C TRP A 202 -7.50 -6.25 1.13
N PRO A 203 -6.42 -5.92 1.86
CA PRO A 203 -5.84 -4.59 1.79
C PRO A 203 -5.30 -4.36 0.37
N HIS A 204 -5.94 -3.43 -0.33
CA HIS A 204 -5.44 -2.95 -1.59
C HIS A 204 -4.36 -1.92 -1.27
N PRO A 205 -3.12 -2.06 -1.81
CA PRO A 205 -2.14 -1.00 -1.69
C PRO A 205 -2.71 0.23 -2.41
N ARG A 206 -3.28 1.16 -1.64
CA ARG A 206 -3.67 2.46 -2.17
C ARG A 206 -2.38 3.23 -2.37
N VAL A 207 -1.96 3.34 -3.61
CA VAL A 207 -0.88 4.24 -3.97
C VAL A 207 -1.47 5.65 -3.95
N SER A 208 -1.43 6.28 -2.77
CA SER A 208 -1.97 7.61 -2.56
C SER A 208 -0.93 8.66 -2.94
N ASP A 209 -1.06 9.23 -4.12
CA ASP A 209 -0.30 10.40 -4.61
C ASP A 209 -0.78 11.71 -3.96
N LEU A 210 -2.04 11.76 -3.51
CA LEU A 210 -2.69 12.94 -2.93
C LEU A 210 -1.91 13.59 -1.77
N MET A 211 -1.23 12.79 -0.94
CA MET A 211 -0.42 13.32 0.16
C MET A 211 0.76 14.14 -0.36
N HIS A 212 1.44 13.66 -1.39
CA HIS A 212 2.57 14.35 -2.02
C HIS A 212 2.10 15.60 -2.78
N ILE A 213 0.94 15.52 -3.45
CA ILE A 213 0.32 16.69 -4.10
C ILE A 213 -0.03 17.76 -3.06
N GLY A 214 -0.62 17.37 -1.92
CA GLY A 214 -0.93 18.29 -0.82
C GLY A 214 0.30 19.02 -0.30
N TYR A 215 1.42 18.31 -0.10
CA TYR A 215 2.68 18.94 0.28
C TYR A 215 3.26 19.84 -0.81
N ALA A 216 3.15 19.47 -2.08
CA ALA A 216 3.60 20.33 -3.18
C ALA A 216 2.87 21.68 -3.16
N VAL A 217 1.54 21.67 -3.01
CA VAL A 217 0.72 22.88 -2.87
C VAL A 217 1.17 23.71 -1.66
N GLN A 218 1.43 23.07 -0.53
CA GLN A 218 1.94 23.74 0.67
C GLN A 218 3.28 24.45 0.42
N TRP A 219 4.23 23.79 -0.25
CA TRP A 219 5.52 24.40 -0.57
C TRP A 219 5.39 25.58 -1.52
N PHE A 220 4.55 25.48 -2.56
CA PHE A 220 4.29 26.61 -3.45
C PHE A 220 3.57 27.77 -2.73
N ALA A 221 2.69 27.47 -1.78
CA ALA A 221 2.06 28.48 -0.95
C ALA A 221 3.09 29.23 -0.08
N PHE A 222 4.07 28.53 0.51
CA PHE A 222 5.17 29.17 1.25
C PHE A 222 6.06 30.04 0.35
N ALA A 223 6.35 29.59 -0.88
CA ALA A 223 7.05 30.40 -1.87
C ALA A 223 6.28 31.69 -2.19
N LEU A 224 4.97 31.58 -2.41
CA LEU A 224 4.09 32.72 -2.68
C LEU A 224 3.99 33.68 -1.49
N ILE A 225 3.80 33.16 -0.27
CA ILE A 225 3.75 33.99 0.95
C ILE A 225 5.06 34.74 1.14
N THR A 226 6.20 34.08 0.94
CA THR A 226 7.53 34.70 1.04
C THR A 226 7.66 35.85 0.06
N LEU A 227 7.22 35.67 -1.19
CA LEU A 227 7.19 36.72 -2.20
C LEU A 227 6.29 37.90 -1.80
N LEU A 228 5.06 37.61 -1.32
CA LEU A 228 4.10 38.64 -0.91
C LEU A 228 4.58 39.44 0.30
N VAL A 229 5.18 38.79 1.29
CA VAL A 229 5.79 39.45 2.45
C VAL A 229 6.93 40.36 2.00
N TRP A 230 7.82 39.88 1.13
CA TRP A 230 8.90 40.70 0.57
C TRP A 230 8.38 41.90 -0.21
N LEU A 231 7.37 41.72 -1.08
CA LEU A 231 6.73 42.80 -1.82
C LEU A 231 6.13 43.84 -0.87
N ARG A 232 5.39 43.39 0.15
CA ARG A 232 4.79 44.27 1.16
C ARG A 232 5.86 45.07 1.91
N LEU A 233 6.92 44.42 2.36
CA LEU A 233 8.03 45.08 3.05
C LEU A 233 8.79 46.03 2.14
N SER A 234 8.83 45.78 0.84
CA SER A 234 9.52 46.66 -0.12
C SER A 234 8.68 47.90 -0.47
N LEU A 235 7.36 47.86 -0.31
CA LEU A 235 6.45 48.97 -0.56
C LEU A 235 6.29 49.87 0.69
N HIS A 236 6.99 51.00 0.73
CA HIS A 236 6.87 51.97 1.82
C HIS A 236 5.97 53.16 1.44
N LYS A 237 5.29 53.76 2.44
CA LYS A 237 4.71 55.09 2.29
C LYS A 237 5.83 56.14 2.37
N PRO A 238 5.83 57.17 1.51
CA PRO A 238 6.80 58.26 1.63
C PRO A 238 6.71 58.88 3.02
N LYS A 239 7.85 59.11 3.69
CA LYS A 239 7.88 59.94 4.90
C LYS A 239 7.46 61.33 4.48
N GLU A 240 6.34 61.82 5.04
CA GLU A 240 5.96 63.22 4.93
C GLU A 240 7.11 64.02 5.54
N LYS A 241 7.78 64.84 4.74
CA LYS A 241 8.79 65.77 5.25
C LYS A 241 8.03 66.75 6.14
N GLU A 242 8.13 66.62 7.46
CA GLU A 242 7.79 67.70 8.38
C GLU A 242 8.59 68.91 7.92
N GLN A 243 7.89 69.87 7.31
CA GLN A 243 8.46 71.16 6.97
C GLN A 243 8.78 71.83 8.31
N GLY A 244 10.06 71.81 8.68
CA GLY A 244 10.58 72.64 9.75
C GLY A 244 10.30 74.10 9.40
N VAL A 245 9.23 74.65 9.99
CA VAL A 245 9.03 76.09 10.08
C VAL A 245 10.11 76.60 11.03
N ASN A 246 11.25 77.00 10.47
CA ASN A 246 12.24 77.78 11.20
C ASN A 246 11.78 79.24 11.16
N ARG A 247 11.52 79.80 12.34
CA ARG A 247 11.24 81.22 12.56
C ARG A 247 12.46 82.08 12.31
#